data_AF-A0A356W086-F1
#
_entry.id   AF-A0A356W086-F1
#
_cell.length_a   1.000
_cell.length_b   1.000
_cell.length_c   1.000
_cell.angle_alpha   90.00
_cell.angle_beta   90.00
_cell.angle_gamma   90.00
#
_symmetry.space_group_name_H-M   'P 1'
#
loop_
_entity.id
_entity.type
_entity.pdbx_description
1 polymer ?
#
loop_
_entity_poly.entity_id
_entity_poly.type
_entity_poly.pdbx_seq_one_letter_code
_entity_poly.pdbx_strand_id
1 'polypeptide(L)'
;DAGKIRNAILKANRAVKGEPMAAKVLDRLTREVAGRFAGEEVPTVEQVQDVVEQRLIAADFAKTAKAYILYRAEHAKIRQAEGDLMNIYRQLTF
;
A
#
# COMPACT_ATOMS: atom_id res chain seq x y z
N ASP A 1 6.15 9.86 2.19
CA ASP A 1 6.96 9.94 0.95
C ASP A 1 6.13 9.48 -0.25
N ALA A 2 5.93 10.36 -1.22
CA ALA A 2 5.18 10.09 -2.45
C ALA A 2 5.81 8.98 -3.32
N GLY A 3 7.14 8.83 -3.28
CA GLY A 3 7.85 7.77 -4.01
C GLY A 3 7.44 6.36 -3.55
N LYS A 4 7.24 6.18 -2.23
CA LYS A 4 6.77 4.90 -1.67
C LYS A 4 5.35 4.57 -2.12
N ILE A 5 4.45 5.56 -2.14
CA ILE A 5 3.07 5.41 -2.60
C ILE A 5 3.06 5.00 -4.07
N ARG A 6 3.78 5.74 -4.91
CA ARG A 6 3.89 5.47 -6.35
C ARG A 6 4.38 4.06 -6.64
N ASN A 7 5.44 3.63 -5.95
CA ASN A 7 6.01 2.31 -6.13
C ASN A 7 5.05 1.20 -5.70
N ALA A 8 4.29 1.39 -4.63
CA ALA A 8 3.32 0.42 -4.17
C ALA A 8 2.16 0.25 -5.18
N ILE A 9 1.63 1.36 -5.71
CA ILE A 9 0.59 1.34 -6.75
C ILE A 9 1.12 0.66 -8.03
N LEU A 10 2.33 1.02 -8.46
CA LEU A 10 2.96 0.44 -9.65
C LEU A 10 3.14 -1.07 -9.53
N LYS A 11 3.60 -1.55 -8.36
CA LYS A 11 3.76 -2.99 -8.10
C LYS A 11 2.42 -3.72 -8.18
N ALA A 12 1.37 -3.20 -7.55
CA ALA A 12 0.05 -3.79 -7.61
C ALA A 12 -0.51 -3.83 -9.04
N ASN A 13 -0.33 -2.76 -9.81
CA ASN A 13 -0.81 -2.70 -11.19
C ASN A 13 -0.08 -3.71 -12.09
N ARG A 14 1.24 -3.85 -11.93
CA ARG A 14 2.04 -4.84 -12.67
C ARG A 14 1.67 -6.30 -12.35
N ALA A 15 1.12 -6.56 -11.17
CA ALA A 15 0.66 -7.89 -10.78
C ALA A 15 -0.67 -8.29 -11.45
N VAL A 16 -1.34 -7.36 -12.14
CA VAL A 16 -2.67 -7.55 -12.70
C VAL A 16 -2.63 -7.49 -14.23
N LYS A 17 -3.41 -8.35 -14.88
CA LYS A 17 -3.63 -8.32 -16.33
C LYS A 17 -4.94 -7.58 -16.66
N GLY A 18 -4.93 -6.82 -17.75
CA GLY A 18 -6.12 -6.17 -18.29
C GLY A 18 -6.50 -4.84 -17.64
N GLU A 19 -5.60 -4.23 -16.86
CA GLU A 19 -5.74 -2.87 -16.32
C GLU A 19 -4.42 -2.07 -16.47
N PRO A 20 -3.84 -1.92 -17.68
CA PRO A 20 -2.58 -1.20 -17.82
C PRO A 20 -2.74 0.26 -17.35
N MET A 21 -1.94 0.67 -16.38
CA MET A 21 -1.96 2.04 -15.87
C MET A 21 -0.89 2.88 -16.57
N ALA A 22 -1.32 3.94 -17.25
CA ALA A 22 -0.40 4.91 -17.83
C ALA A 22 0.36 5.68 -16.73
N ALA A 23 1.61 6.06 -16.99
CA ALA A 23 2.43 6.80 -16.03
C ALA A 23 1.75 8.08 -15.52
N LYS A 24 1.05 8.81 -16.41
CA LYS A 24 0.28 10.01 -16.04
C LYS A 24 -0.82 9.74 -15.02
N VAL A 25 -1.49 8.58 -15.12
CA VAL A 25 -2.54 8.17 -14.18
C VAL A 25 -1.92 7.80 -12.84
N LEU A 26 -0.82 7.04 -12.86
CA LEU A 26 -0.06 6.70 -11.66
C LEU A 26 0.42 7.95 -10.90
N ASP A 27 0.97 8.93 -11.62
CA ASP A 27 1.45 10.18 -11.03
C ASP A 27 0.28 11.03 -10.49
N ARG A 28 -0.86 11.05 -11.18
CA ARG A 28 -2.08 11.69 -10.70
C ARG A 28 -2.57 11.06 -9.39
N LEU A 29 -2.76 9.74 -9.35
CA LEU A 29 -3.20 9.02 -8.16
C LEU A 29 -2.24 9.23 -6.98
N THR A 30 -0.94 9.20 -7.24
CA THR A 30 0.08 9.46 -6.22
C THR A 30 -0.08 10.85 -5.60
N ARG A 31 -0.31 11.89 -6.42
CA ARG A 31 -0.55 13.25 -5.94
C ARG A 31 -1.86 13.40 -5.18
N GLU A 32 -2.93 12.75 -5.63
CA GLU A 32 -4.23 12.77 -4.94
C GLU A 32 -4.14 12.13 -3.54
N VAL A 33 -3.41 11.03 -3.41
CA VAL A 33 -3.17 10.37 -2.12
C VAL A 33 -2.31 11.26 -1.23
N ALA A 34 -1.17 11.75 -1.74
CA ALA A 34 -0.26 12.59 -0.96
C ALA A 34 -0.90 13.92 -0.52
N GLY A 35 -1.68 14.53 -1.41
CA GLY A 35 -2.39 15.78 -1.14
C GLY A 35 -3.46 15.66 -0.07
N ARG A 36 -4.06 14.48 0.12
CA ARG A 36 -5.06 14.24 1.17
C ARG A 36 -4.49 14.41 2.59
N PHE A 37 -3.18 14.27 2.75
CA PHE A 37 -2.49 14.35 4.04
C PHE A 37 -1.60 15.60 4.18
N ALA A 38 -1.70 16.56 3.26
CA ALA A 38 -0.82 17.73 3.22
C ALA A 38 -1.09 18.76 4.35
N GLY A 39 -2.15 18.59 5.13
CA GLY A 39 -2.56 19.53 6.20
C GLY A 39 -2.92 18.86 7.54
N GLU A 40 -2.62 17.58 7.71
CA GLU A 40 -2.97 16.81 8.92
C GLU A 40 -1.71 16.34 9.68
N GLU A 41 -1.94 15.81 10.88
CA GLU A 41 -0.97 15.03 11.66
C GLU A 41 -0.36 13.91 10.79
N VAL A 42 0.89 13.53 11.06
CA VAL A 42 1.63 12.55 10.24
C VAL A 42 0.79 11.26 10.09
N PRO A 43 0.36 10.89 8.87
CA PRO A 43 -0.55 9.77 8.70
C PRO A 43 0.14 8.44 8.97
N THR A 44 -0.62 7.47 9.47
CA THR A 44 -0.15 6.09 9.59
C THR A 44 -0.04 5.43 8.23
N VAL A 45 0.71 4.33 8.16
CA VAL A 45 0.88 3.56 6.91
C VAL A 45 -0.48 3.00 6.46
N GLU A 46 -1.32 2.59 7.40
CA GLU A 46 -2.64 2.04 7.19
C GLU A 46 -3.59 3.08 6.62
N GLN A 47 -3.58 4.32 7.13
CA GLN A 47 -4.38 5.41 6.58
C GLN A 47 -4.00 5.70 5.12
N VAL A 48 -2.70 5.73 4.81
CA VAL A 48 -2.23 5.90 3.43
C VAL A 48 -2.70 4.74 2.54
N GLN A 49 -2.63 3.51 3.03
CA GLN A 49 -3.09 2.31 2.31
C GLN A 49 -4.58 2.39 1.98
N ASP A 50 -5.43 2.72 2.96
CA ASP A 50 -6.87 2.82 2.77
C ASP A 50 -7.24 3.87 1.71
N VAL A 51 -6.53 5.00 1.70
CA VAL A 51 -6.73 6.04 0.69
C VAL A 51 -6.28 5.56 -0.69
N VAL A 52 -5.15 4.85 -0.79
CA VAL A 52 -4.71 4.25 -2.07
C VAL A 52 -5.76 3.31 -2.63
N GLU A 53 -6.31 2.43 -1.80
CA GLU A 53 -7.35 1.47 -2.18
C GLU A 53 -8.61 2.19 -2.71
N GLN A 54 -9.09 3.20 -1.96
CA GLN A 54 -10.24 4.03 -2.38
C GLN A 54 -10.00 4.72 -3.72
N ARG A 55 -8.80 5.28 -3.93
CA ARG A 55 -8.46 6.00 -5.17
C ARG A 55 -8.33 5.07 -6.38
N LEU A 56 -7.83 3.85 -6.18
CA LEU A 56 -7.76 2.84 -7.24
C LEU A 56 -9.17 2.40 -7.68
N ILE A 57 -10.07 2.14 -6.73
CA ILE A 57 -11.46 1.77 -7.03
C ILE A 57 -12.17 2.92 -7.74
N ALA A 58 -12.05 4.15 -7.22
CA ALA A 58 -12.69 5.33 -7.80
C ALA A 58 -12.18 5.68 -9.22
N ALA A 59 -11.01 5.17 -9.61
CA ALA A 59 -10.41 5.38 -10.91
C ALA A 59 -10.57 4.18 -11.87
N ASP A 60 -11.48 3.24 -11.58
CA ASP A 60 -11.74 2.02 -12.36
C ASP A 60 -10.57 1.02 -12.43
N PHE A 61 -9.68 1.04 -11.43
CA PHE A 61 -8.59 0.06 -11.28
C PHE A 61 -8.93 -0.98 -10.20
N ALA A 62 -10.12 -1.59 -10.29
CA ALA A 62 -10.64 -2.48 -9.26
C ALA A 62 -9.79 -3.75 -9.05
N LYS A 63 -9.27 -4.36 -10.12
CA LYS A 63 -8.38 -5.53 -9.99
C LYS A 63 -7.05 -5.13 -9.39
N THR A 64 -6.52 -3.96 -9.74
CA THR A 64 -5.30 -3.39 -9.13
C THR A 64 -5.51 -3.12 -7.64
N ALA A 65 -6.64 -2.55 -7.25
CA ALA A 65 -7.00 -2.35 -5.84
C ALA A 65 -7.05 -3.69 -5.08
N LYS A 66 -7.69 -4.71 -5.66
CA LYS A 66 -7.72 -6.05 -5.08
C LYS A 66 -6.32 -6.65 -4.91
N ALA A 67 -5.46 -6.54 -5.92
CA ALA A 67 -4.08 -7.01 -5.84
C ALA A 67 -3.28 -6.26 -4.75
N TYR A 68 -3.51 -4.96 -4.61
CA TYR A 68 -2.91 -4.15 -3.55
C TYR A 68 -3.34 -4.61 -2.15
N ILE A 69 -4.64 -4.85 -1.93
CA ILE A 69 -5.20 -5.36 -0.67
C ILE A 69 -4.58 -6.72 -0.31
N LEU A 70 -4.49 -7.63 -1.28
CA LEU A 70 -3.89 -8.96 -1.07
C LEU A 70 -2.41 -8.86 -0.70
N TYR A 71 -1.64 -8.02 -1.40
CA TYR A 71 -0.24 -7.77 -1.11
C TYR A 71 -0.03 -7.22 0.32
N ARG A 72 -0.90 -6.28 0.75
CA ARG A 72 -0.89 -5.73 2.12
C ARG A 72 -1.18 -6.81 3.17
N ALA A 73 -2.19 -7.64 2.94
CA ALA A 73 -2.56 -8.72 3.85
C ALA A 73 -1.43 -9.76 3.99
N GLU A 74 -0.77 -10.10 2.90
CA GLU A 74 0.40 -10.99 2.91
C GLU A 74 1.57 -10.39 3.70
N HIS A 75 1.89 -9.11 3.48
CA HIS A 75 2.93 -8.43 4.24
C HIS A 75 2.59 -8.27 5.73
N ALA A 76 1.32 -8.10 6.09
CA ALA A 76 0.89 -8.07 7.48
C ALA A 76 1.14 -9.41 8.18
N LYS A 77 0.85 -10.53 7.51
CA LYS A 77 1.13 -11.88 8.04
C LYS A 77 2.63 -12.12 8.24
N ILE A 78 3.47 -11.71 7.29
CA ILE A 78 4.93 -11.83 7.41
C ILE A 78 5.44 -11.05 8.62
N ARG A 79 5.03 -9.78 8.77
CA ARG A 79 5.43 -8.95 9.92
C ARG A 79 4.97 -9.54 11.26
N GLN A 80 3.78 -10.13 11.30
CA GLN A 80 3.28 -10.79 12.49
C GLN A 80 4.16 -11.99 12.87
N ALA A 81 4.46 -12.87 11.91
CA ALA A 81 5.32 -14.03 12.15
C ALA A 81 6.74 -13.65 12.57
N GLU A 82 7.34 -12.61 11.96
CA GLU A 82 8.64 -12.07 12.37
C GLU A 82 8.61 -11.48 13.79
N GLY A 83 7.53 -10.77 14.13
CA GLY A 83 7.32 -10.23 15.47
C GLY A 83 7.19 -11.33 16.53
N ASP A 84 6.40 -12.36 16.24
CA ASP A 84 6.21 -13.52 17.12
C ASP A 84 7.55 -14.26 17.35
N LEU A 85 8.32 -14.46 16.29
CA LEU A 85 9.66 -15.05 16.37
C LEU A 85 10.59 -14.21 17.25
N MET A 86 10.63 -12.89 17.04
CA MET A 86 11.44 -11.98 17.86
C MET A 86 11.02 -11.96 19.33
N ASN A 87 9.73 -12.10 19.62
CA ASN A 87 9.24 -12.22 20.99
C ASN A 87 9.73 -13.50 21.67
N ILE A 88 9.71 -14.64 20.95
CA ILE A 88 10.26 -15.91 21.44
C ILE A 88 11.75 -15.78 21.71
N TYR A 89 12.53 -15.20 20.79
CA TYR A 89 13.96 -14.95 21.00
C TYR A 89 14.22 -14.10 22.24
N ARG A 90 13.42 -13.04 22.46
CA ARG A 90 13.54 -12.18 23.65
C ARG A 90 13.23 -12.94 24.94
N GLN A 91 12.33 -13.92 24.93
CA GLN A 91 12.03 -14.75 26.10
C GLN A 91 13.10 -15.81 26.40
N LEU A 92 13.87 -16.23 25.40
CA LEU A 92 14.95 -17.23 25.54
C LEU A 92 16.32 -16.63 25.86
N THR A 93 16.49 -15.33 25.63
CA THR A 93 17.77 -14.61 25.82
C THR A 93 17.87 -13.84 27.15
N PHE A 94 16.94 -14.10 28.07
CA PHE A 94 16.95 -13.68 29.47
C PHE A 94 16.57 -14.87 30.36
#